data_AF-A0A933FWL2-F1
#
_entry.id   AF-A0A933FWL2-F1
#
_cell.length_a   1.000
_cell.length_b   1.000
_cell.length_c   1.000
_cell.angle_alpha   90.00
_cell.angle_beta   90.00
_cell.angle_gamma   90.00
#
_symmetry.space_group_name_H-M   'P 1'
#
loop_
_entity.id
_entity.type
_entity.pdbx_description
1 polymer ?
#
loop_
_entity_poly.entity_id
_entity_poly.type
_entity_poly.pdbx_seq_one_letter_code
_entity_poly.pdbx_strand_id
1 'polypeptide(L)'
;MIPSALETVRGLVKDFKAQESAYLSPAYQESQVRQDYIDKFLTALGWDVTHEIQKNPYEQEVRIENKVRTSGSQRRADYAFFVAPNFRDVKFFVEAKKPSRNLANLDDYYQTIRYGWNSNTPIAVLTDFEEFHILDCRYRPDKETALERKIEVLRYSDYAKEETFARIFYLFGREAVANGSLEKRAADLPKPRGKAVQKRLFKGGYQQVDEAFLVALDGYRDTLARTFKANNPALTGEELTEAVQRTLDRLVFIRFLEDKQIEDPTIIDFRSKPSAWKAFVAYCKSLEPKYNGLIFKPHRIIVGDEFVAPDDEKFGEICAQLSDRGSPYDFDKIPISILGSIYERFLGKVVSATEKRVKVVEKPEVRKAGGVYYTPEYIVRYIVKETVGKMIEGKSLDQIAKMAFADIACGSGSFLLEVYDTLLEYHRKWYNENPQRAKK
;
A
#
# COMPACT_ATOMS: atom_id res chain seq x y z
N MET A 1 29.23 -18.96 -3.82
CA MET A 1 27.98 -18.41 -4.41
C MET A 1 28.27 -17.19 -5.28
N ILE A 2 28.86 -16.11 -4.76
CA ILE A 2 29.11 -14.87 -5.54
C ILE A 2 29.90 -15.08 -6.84
N PRO A 3 31.01 -15.86 -6.89
CA PRO A 3 31.75 -16.04 -8.14
C PRO A 3 30.92 -16.70 -9.26
N SER A 4 30.05 -17.65 -8.90
CA SER A 4 29.17 -18.32 -9.86
C SER A 4 28.06 -17.38 -10.35
N ALA A 5 27.48 -16.59 -9.45
CA ALA A 5 26.45 -15.62 -9.79
C ALA A 5 26.99 -14.50 -10.70
N LEU A 6 28.20 -14.01 -10.41
CA LEU A 6 28.89 -13.02 -11.24
C LEU A 6 29.16 -13.55 -12.65
N GLU A 7 29.55 -14.82 -12.77
CA GLU A 7 29.78 -15.43 -14.10
C GLU A 7 28.49 -15.53 -14.92
N THR A 8 27.38 -15.92 -14.29
CA THR A 8 26.05 -15.88 -14.93
C THR A 8 25.73 -14.46 -15.43
N VAL A 9 25.91 -13.44 -14.60
CA VAL A 9 25.62 -12.06 -14.97
C VAL A 9 26.55 -11.55 -16.07
N ARG A 10 27.84 -11.94 -16.07
CA ARG A 10 28.76 -11.63 -17.17
C ARG A 10 28.30 -12.23 -18.50
N GLY A 11 27.75 -13.45 -18.47
CA GLY A 11 27.11 -14.07 -19.63
C GLY A 11 25.95 -13.21 -20.16
N LEU A 12 25.02 -12.81 -19.28
CA LEU A 12 23.89 -11.95 -19.65
C LEU A 12 24.35 -10.62 -20.26
N VAL A 13 25.34 -9.96 -19.66
CA VAL A 13 25.91 -8.70 -20.16
C VAL A 13 26.53 -8.88 -21.54
N LYS A 14 27.26 -9.98 -21.75
CA LYS A 14 27.88 -10.30 -23.04
C LYS A 14 26.82 -10.52 -24.12
N ASP A 15 25.78 -11.29 -23.80
CA ASP A 15 24.70 -11.61 -24.75
C ASP A 15 23.88 -10.37 -25.12
N PHE A 16 23.57 -9.52 -24.12
CA PHE A 16 22.88 -8.26 -24.36
C PHE A 16 23.69 -7.33 -25.26
N LYS A 17 25.00 -7.18 -24.97
CA LYS A 17 25.91 -6.37 -25.78
C LYS A 17 26.01 -6.86 -27.22
N ALA A 18 26.02 -8.17 -27.44
CA ALA A 18 26.18 -8.77 -28.77
C ALA A 18 24.99 -8.46 -29.69
N GLN A 19 23.80 -8.23 -29.14
CA GLN A 19 22.56 -7.96 -29.88
C GLN A 19 21.89 -6.66 -29.43
N GLU A 20 22.68 -5.69 -28.95
CA GLU A 20 22.21 -4.47 -28.29
C GLU A 20 21.19 -3.70 -29.16
N SER A 21 21.45 -3.56 -30.46
CA SER A 21 20.54 -2.88 -31.38
C SER A 21 19.17 -3.56 -31.50
N ALA A 22 19.09 -4.88 -31.35
CA ALA A 22 17.85 -5.63 -31.34
C ALA A 22 17.08 -5.44 -30.02
N TYR A 23 17.78 -5.45 -28.89
CA TYR A 23 17.15 -5.30 -27.58
C TYR A 23 16.73 -3.86 -27.26
N LEU A 24 17.40 -2.85 -27.82
CA LEU A 24 16.99 -1.45 -27.72
C LEU A 24 15.88 -1.08 -28.72
N SER A 25 15.47 -2.01 -29.59
CA SER A 25 14.40 -1.79 -30.56
C SER A 25 13.02 -1.74 -29.87
N PRO A 26 12.09 -0.86 -30.31
CA PRO A 26 10.70 -0.88 -29.86
C PRO A 26 9.96 -2.20 -30.08
N ALA A 27 10.48 -3.07 -30.95
CA ALA A 27 9.92 -4.40 -31.19
C ALA A 27 10.18 -5.36 -30.01
N TYR A 28 11.25 -5.15 -29.23
CA TYR A 28 11.57 -5.97 -28.07
C TYR A 28 10.69 -5.58 -26.88
N GLN A 29 9.84 -6.53 -26.47
CA GLN A 29 8.79 -6.28 -25.50
C GLN A 29 9.30 -6.39 -24.05
N GLU A 30 8.61 -5.70 -23.15
CA GLU A 30 8.89 -5.76 -21.71
C GLU A 30 8.84 -7.21 -21.17
N SER A 31 7.91 -8.04 -21.65
CA SER A 31 7.83 -9.44 -21.24
C SER A 31 9.05 -10.26 -21.70
N GLN A 32 9.67 -9.89 -22.82
CA GLN A 32 10.85 -10.58 -23.34
C GLN A 32 12.08 -10.22 -22.51
N VAL A 33 12.34 -8.92 -22.26
CA VAL A 33 13.48 -8.52 -21.42
C VAL A 33 13.40 -9.09 -20.00
N ARG A 34 12.18 -9.22 -19.48
CA ARG A 34 11.93 -9.89 -18.21
C ARG A 34 12.43 -11.33 -18.22
N GLN A 35 11.96 -12.15 -19.15
CA GLN A 35 12.34 -13.57 -19.25
C GLN A 35 13.80 -13.78 -19.68
N ASP A 36 14.27 -13.00 -20.65
CA ASP A 36 15.57 -13.19 -21.26
C ASP A 36 16.71 -12.72 -20.35
N TYR A 37 16.46 -11.71 -19.51
CA TYR A 37 17.51 -11.03 -18.73
C TYR A 37 17.16 -10.78 -17.26
N ILE A 38 16.05 -10.10 -16.95
CA ILE A 38 15.77 -9.64 -15.57
C ILE A 38 15.52 -10.83 -14.63
N ASP A 39 14.73 -11.82 -15.04
CA ASP A 39 14.45 -13.03 -14.24
C ASP A 39 15.75 -13.77 -13.93
N LYS A 40 16.61 -13.96 -14.94
CA LYS A 40 17.92 -14.63 -14.77
C LYS A 40 18.86 -13.83 -13.88
N PHE A 41 18.86 -12.50 -14.00
CA PHE A 41 19.66 -11.62 -13.16
C PHE A 41 19.22 -11.72 -11.69
N LEU A 42 17.92 -11.66 -11.43
CA LEU A 42 17.35 -11.80 -10.09
C LEU A 42 17.59 -13.21 -9.51
N THR A 43 17.51 -14.25 -10.34
CA THR A 43 17.88 -15.62 -9.94
C THR A 43 19.36 -15.72 -9.55
N ALA A 44 20.25 -15.02 -10.26
CA ALA A 44 21.67 -14.96 -9.88
C ALA A 44 21.89 -14.26 -8.52
N LEU A 45 20.97 -13.39 -8.09
CA LEU A 45 20.98 -12.81 -6.74
C LEU A 45 20.44 -13.78 -5.65
N GLY A 46 20.07 -15.00 -6.02
CA GLY A 46 19.63 -16.07 -5.13
C GLY A 46 18.12 -16.15 -4.91
N TRP A 47 17.32 -15.47 -5.73
CA TRP A 47 15.86 -15.54 -5.67
C TRP A 47 15.30 -16.66 -6.54
N ASP A 48 14.27 -17.37 -6.09
CA ASP A 48 13.58 -18.38 -6.90
C ASP A 48 12.47 -17.74 -7.75
N VAL A 49 12.88 -17.06 -8.83
CA VAL A 49 11.97 -16.28 -9.69
C VAL A 49 11.05 -17.18 -10.52
N THR A 50 11.56 -18.32 -10.97
CA THR A 50 10.83 -19.30 -11.82
C THR A 50 10.06 -20.34 -11.01
N HIS A 51 10.12 -20.27 -9.68
CA HIS A 51 9.42 -21.15 -8.74
C HIS A 51 9.77 -22.64 -8.93
N GLU A 52 11.04 -22.92 -9.23
CA GLU A 52 11.54 -24.29 -9.37
C GLU A 52 11.58 -25.01 -8.01
N ILE A 53 11.76 -24.24 -6.93
CA ILE A 53 11.86 -24.72 -5.55
C ILE A 53 10.55 -24.39 -4.79
N GLN A 54 10.13 -23.13 -4.80
CA GLN A 54 8.99 -22.56 -4.07
C GLN A 54 7.71 -22.73 -4.89
N LYS A 55 7.22 -23.97 -4.98
CA LYS A 55 6.06 -24.33 -5.81
C LYS A 55 4.71 -23.91 -5.22
N ASN A 56 4.64 -23.65 -3.92
CA ASN A 56 3.42 -23.20 -3.27
C ASN A 56 3.22 -21.70 -3.55
N PRO A 57 2.16 -21.28 -4.28
CA PRO A 57 1.95 -19.88 -4.66
C PRO A 57 1.80 -18.91 -3.48
N TYR A 58 1.50 -19.42 -2.27
CA TYR A 58 1.40 -18.60 -1.06
C TYR A 58 2.73 -18.44 -0.32
N GLU A 59 3.70 -19.31 -0.59
CA GLU A 59 5.04 -19.36 0.05
C GLU A 59 6.16 -19.08 -0.96
N GLN A 60 5.87 -18.20 -1.93
CA GLN A 60 6.84 -17.69 -2.89
C GLN A 60 7.47 -16.39 -2.39
N GLU A 61 8.80 -16.35 -2.35
CA GLU A 61 9.59 -15.17 -2.03
C GLU A 61 9.61 -14.16 -3.16
N VAL A 62 9.29 -14.57 -4.40
CA VAL A 62 9.10 -13.66 -5.53
C VAL A 62 7.69 -13.84 -6.07
N ARG A 63 6.89 -12.79 -6.02
CA ARG A 63 5.58 -12.76 -6.67
C ARG A 63 5.66 -11.89 -7.91
N ILE A 64 5.37 -12.50 -9.05
CA ILE A 64 5.35 -11.86 -10.35
C ILE A 64 3.90 -11.51 -10.69
N GLU A 65 3.63 -10.25 -10.97
CA GLU A 65 2.30 -9.83 -11.39
C GLU A 65 2.14 -9.99 -12.91
N ASN A 66 1.07 -10.68 -13.29
CA ASN A 66 0.66 -10.80 -14.69
C ASN A 66 -0.27 -9.65 -15.03
N LYS A 67 0.02 -8.91 -16.12
CA LYS A 67 -0.85 -7.82 -16.60
C LYS A 67 -2.21 -8.40 -17.02
N VAL A 68 -3.20 -8.39 -16.11
CA VAL A 68 -4.58 -8.70 -16.48
C VAL A 68 -5.12 -7.51 -17.27
N ARG A 69 -5.65 -7.78 -18.46
CA ARG A 69 -6.29 -6.78 -19.33
C ARG A 69 -7.65 -6.38 -18.75
N THR A 70 -7.65 -5.62 -17.67
CA THR A 70 -8.82 -4.85 -17.24
C THR A 70 -8.60 -3.38 -17.59
N SER A 71 -9.68 -2.64 -17.84
CA SER A 71 -9.70 -1.25 -18.34
C SER A 71 -9.19 -0.20 -17.34
N GLY A 72 -8.11 -0.50 -16.64
CA GLY A 72 -7.44 0.37 -15.68
C GLY A 72 -5.93 0.40 -15.92
N SER A 73 -5.29 1.52 -15.57
CA SER A 73 -3.83 1.66 -15.54
C SER A 73 -3.17 0.54 -14.73
N GLN A 74 -1.97 0.08 -15.11
CA GLN A 74 -1.17 -0.90 -14.38
C GLN A 74 -0.97 -0.43 -12.91
N ARG A 75 -1.58 -1.13 -11.95
CA ARG A 75 -1.60 -0.75 -10.52
C ARG A 75 -0.65 -1.57 -9.63
N ARG A 76 0.11 -2.49 -10.20
CA ARG A 76 1.02 -3.35 -9.44
C ARG A 76 2.39 -3.39 -10.08
N ALA A 77 3.40 -3.50 -9.22
CA ALA A 77 4.79 -3.69 -9.63
C ALA A 77 4.96 -5.04 -10.33
N ASP A 78 5.93 -5.13 -11.24
CA ASP A 78 6.21 -6.40 -11.95
C ASP A 78 6.69 -7.51 -11.00
N TYR A 79 7.52 -7.16 -10.02
CA TYR A 79 8.05 -8.09 -9.01
C TYR A 79 7.89 -7.53 -7.60
N ALA A 80 7.36 -8.34 -6.70
CA ALA A 80 7.35 -8.10 -5.26
C ALA A 80 8.14 -9.19 -4.55
N PHE A 81 9.06 -8.78 -3.68
CA PHE A 81 9.96 -9.69 -2.96
C PHE A 81 9.57 -9.82 -1.50
N PHE A 82 9.57 -11.04 -1.00
CA PHE A 82 9.25 -11.43 0.38
C PHE A 82 10.38 -12.30 0.92
N VAL A 83 10.43 -12.53 2.23
CA VAL A 83 11.44 -13.40 2.83
C VAL A 83 10.77 -14.37 3.79
N ALA A 84 11.00 -15.65 3.59
CA ALA A 84 10.51 -16.71 4.45
C ALA A 84 10.96 -16.48 5.92
N PRO A 85 10.11 -16.80 6.91
CA PRO A 85 8.79 -17.42 6.77
C PRO A 85 7.64 -16.41 6.50
N ASN A 86 7.93 -15.12 6.34
CA ASN A 86 6.92 -14.09 6.20
C ASN A 86 6.68 -13.71 4.72
N PHE A 87 5.56 -14.20 4.18
CA PHE A 87 5.12 -13.93 2.80
C PHE A 87 4.01 -12.87 2.70
N ARG A 88 3.81 -12.08 3.77
CA ARG A 88 2.81 -11.01 3.84
C ARG A 88 3.45 -9.64 3.62
N ASP A 89 4.62 -9.42 4.21
CA ASP A 89 5.30 -8.13 4.15
C ASP A 89 6.30 -8.10 3.00
N VAL A 90 6.07 -7.20 2.04
CA VAL A 90 7.01 -6.96 0.94
C VAL A 90 8.30 -6.35 1.50
N LYS A 91 9.44 -6.77 0.97
CA LYS A 91 10.77 -6.22 1.30
C LYS A 91 11.22 -5.15 0.34
N PHE A 92 10.96 -5.34 -0.96
CA PHE A 92 11.15 -4.33 -2.00
C PHE A 92 10.40 -4.73 -3.26
N PHE A 93 10.35 -3.80 -4.21
CA PHE A 93 9.80 -4.01 -5.55
C PHE A 93 10.87 -3.83 -6.62
N VAL A 94 10.69 -4.54 -7.73
CA VAL A 94 11.36 -4.26 -8.99
C VAL A 94 10.27 -3.97 -10.02
N GLU A 95 10.32 -2.79 -10.62
CA GLU A 95 9.49 -2.41 -11.77
C GLU A 95 10.32 -2.58 -13.04
N ALA A 96 9.77 -3.32 -14.02
CA ALA A 96 10.42 -3.55 -15.29
C ALA A 96 9.85 -2.61 -16.37
N LYS A 97 10.71 -2.18 -17.31
CA LYS A 97 10.28 -1.50 -18.54
C LYS A 97 10.97 -2.12 -19.74
N LYS A 98 10.49 -1.76 -20.93
CA LYS A 98 11.18 -2.09 -22.18
C LYS A 98 12.45 -1.23 -22.35
N PRO A 99 13.56 -1.80 -22.87
CA PRO A 99 14.82 -1.06 -23.05
C PRO A 99 14.73 0.10 -24.05
N SER A 100 13.77 0.05 -24.98
CA SER A 100 13.59 1.10 -25.98
C SER A 100 13.08 2.44 -25.42
N ARG A 101 12.88 2.55 -24.10
CA ARG A 101 12.28 3.72 -23.44
C ARG A 101 13.29 4.27 -22.44
N ASN A 102 13.40 5.60 -22.38
CA ASN A 102 14.21 6.25 -21.34
C ASN A 102 13.59 6.01 -19.95
N LEU A 103 14.29 5.29 -19.08
CA LEU A 103 13.87 5.01 -17.70
C LEU A 103 13.87 6.25 -16.80
N ALA A 104 14.70 7.25 -17.09
CA ALA A 104 14.76 8.50 -16.33
C ALA A 104 13.61 9.46 -16.69
N ASN A 105 12.37 9.01 -16.49
CA ASN A 105 11.16 9.80 -16.65
C ASN A 105 10.34 9.88 -15.34
N LEU A 106 9.63 11.00 -15.16
CA LEU A 106 8.91 11.31 -13.92
C LEU A 106 7.85 10.27 -13.57
N ASP A 107 7.12 9.75 -14.56
CA ASP A 107 6.01 8.82 -14.32
C ASP A 107 6.49 7.45 -13.81
N ASP A 108 7.53 6.87 -14.43
CA ASP A 108 8.03 5.55 -14.01
C ASP A 108 8.73 5.63 -12.64
N TYR A 109 9.47 6.71 -12.36
CA TYR A 109 10.03 6.97 -11.04
C TYR A 109 8.93 7.13 -10.00
N TYR A 110 7.94 8.01 -10.26
CA TYR A 110 6.83 8.25 -9.35
C TYR A 110 6.08 6.95 -9.04
N GLN A 111 5.77 6.15 -10.07
CA GLN A 111 5.09 4.86 -9.93
C GLN A 111 5.89 3.92 -9.01
N THR A 112 7.19 3.76 -9.27
CA THR A 112 8.05 2.84 -8.50
C THR A 112 8.18 3.29 -7.04
N ILE A 113 8.39 4.60 -6.81
CA ILE A 113 8.45 5.19 -5.47
C ILE A 113 7.12 5.03 -4.74
N ARG A 114 6.00 5.18 -5.45
CA ARG A 114 4.65 5.01 -4.90
C ARG A 114 4.44 3.59 -4.40
N TYR A 115 4.87 2.55 -5.11
CA TYR A 115 4.81 1.18 -4.60
C TYR A 115 5.61 1.01 -3.31
N GLY A 116 6.86 1.50 -3.31
CA GLY A 116 7.74 1.35 -2.16
C GLY A 116 7.21 2.08 -0.92
N TRP A 117 6.81 3.33 -1.07
CA TRP A 117 6.31 4.15 0.04
C TRP A 117 5.00 3.60 0.64
N ASN A 118 4.05 3.17 -0.20
CA ASN A 118 2.77 2.62 0.30
C ASN A 118 2.90 1.25 0.97
N SER A 119 4.00 0.52 0.71
CA SER A 119 4.28 -0.77 1.35
C SER A 119 5.33 -0.66 2.47
N ASN A 120 5.70 0.56 2.87
CA ASN A 120 6.76 0.85 3.84
C ASN A 120 8.12 0.22 3.51
N THR A 121 8.44 0.00 2.23
CA THR A 121 9.77 -0.48 1.79
C THR A 121 10.63 0.73 1.43
N PRO A 122 11.82 0.92 2.04
CA PRO A 122 12.57 2.16 1.89
C PRO A 122 13.30 2.31 0.55
N ILE A 123 13.49 1.22 -0.19
CA ILE A 123 14.23 1.16 -1.44
C ILE A 123 13.45 0.29 -2.43
N ALA A 124 13.39 0.74 -3.69
CA ALA A 124 12.85 -0.03 -4.81
C ALA A 124 13.76 0.10 -6.03
N VAL A 125 13.55 -0.77 -7.02
CA VAL A 125 14.34 -0.82 -8.26
C VAL A 125 13.43 -0.54 -9.46
N LEU A 126 13.92 0.27 -10.39
CA LEU A 126 13.34 0.47 -11.70
C LEU A 126 14.39 0.08 -12.74
N THR A 127 14.07 -0.87 -13.63
CA THR A 127 15.06 -1.42 -14.57
C THR A 127 14.44 -1.89 -15.87
N ASP A 128 15.24 -1.91 -16.94
CA ASP A 128 14.96 -2.54 -18.22
C ASP A 128 16.13 -3.46 -18.61
N PHE A 129 16.92 -3.89 -17.62
CA PHE A 129 18.22 -4.52 -17.76
C PHE A 129 19.33 -3.67 -18.41
N GLU A 130 19.04 -2.74 -19.34
CA GLU A 130 20.06 -1.79 -19.84
C GLU A 130 20.51 -0.86 -18.70
N GLU A 131 19.56 -0.34 -17.93
CA GLU A 131 19.79 0.49 -16.77
C GLU A 131 19.12 -0.10 -15.51
N PHE A 132 19.75 0.10 -14.35
CA PHE A 132 19.28 -0.35 -13.04
C PHE A 132 19.28 0.84 -12.09
N HIS A 133 18.10 1.38 -11.83
CA HIS A 133 17.90 2.57 -10.99
C HIS A 133 17.47 2.12 -9.59
N ILE A 134 18.27 2.49 -8.59
CA ILE A 134 17.95 2.30 -7.18
C ILE A 134 17.27 3.56 -6.67
N LEU A 135 16.06 3.46 -6.14
CA LEU A 135 15.22 4.60 -5.78
C LEU A 135 14.93 4.67 -4.27
N ASP A 136 15.02 5.87 -3.70
CA ASP A 136 14.68 6.19 -2.31
C ASP A 136 13.16 6.37 -2.15
N CYS A 137 12.53 5.44 -1.43
CA CYS A 137 11.09 5.39 -1.21
C CYS A 137 10.68 5.82 0.20
N ARG A 138 11.60 6.36 1.01
CA ARG A 138 11.36 6.73 2.42
C ARG A 138 10.41 7.92 2.60
N TYR A 139 10.04 8.59 1.52
CA TYR A 139 9.29 9.85 1.54
C TYR A 139 8.09 9.77 0.63
N ARG A 140 7.07 10.57 0.95
CA ARG A 140 5.86 10.70 0.15
C ARG A 140 6.22 10.94 -1.33
N PRO A 141 5.67 10.15 -2.26
CA PRO A 141 5.93 10.32 -3.68
C PRO A 141 5.32 11.63 -4.17
N ASP A 142 6.08 12.32 -5.01
CA ASP A 142 5.70 13.57 -5.64
C ASP A 142 6.22 13.54 -7.08
N LYS A 143 5.34 13.82 -8.04
CA LYS A 143 5.65 13.73 -9.46
C LYS A 143 6.70 14.75 -9.87
N GLU A 144 6.71 15.92 -9.26
CA GLU A 144 7.63 17.01 -9.65
C GLU A 144 9.06 16.72 -9.20
N THR A 145 9.22 16.01 -8.09
CA THR A 145 10.53 15.71 -7.46
C THR A 145 10.95 14.25 -7.60
N ALA A 146 10.19 13.43 -8.35
CA ALA A 146 10.41 11.98 -8.43
C ALA A 146 11.84 11.62 -8.88
N LEU A 147 12.38 12.31 -9.90
CA LEU A 147 13.72 12.06 -10.43
C LEU A 147 14.86 12.34 -9.42
N GLU A 148 14.61 13.16 -8.40
CA GLU A 148 15.57 13.47 -7.35
C GLU A 148 15.77 12.31 -6.37
N ARG A 149 14.89 11.30 -6.41
CA ARG A 149 14.92 10.13 -5.52
C ARG A 149 15.86 9.02 -5.99
N LYS A 150 16.65 9.22 -7.05
CA LYS A 150 17.68 8.26 -7.45
C LYS A 150 18.79 8.20 -6.39
N ILE A 151 19.10 6.98 -5.97
CA ILE A 151 20.26 6.67 -5.11
C ILE A 151 21.46 6.34 -5.98
N GLU A 152 21.28 5.48 -6.97
CA GLU A 152 22.33 5.01 -7.89
C GLU A 152 21.69 4.62 -9.23
N VAL A 153 22.42 4.83 -10.32
CA VAL A 153 22.05 4.45 -11.68
C VAL A 153 23.22 3.67 -12.28
N LEU A 154 22.97 2.43 -12.67
CA LEU A 154 23.99 1.52 -13.20
C LEU A 154 23.58 1.06 -14.59
N ARG A 155 24.55 0.96 -15.51
CA ARG A 155 24.31 0.38 -16.84
C ARG A 155 24.67 -1.10 -16.85
N TYR A 156 24.14 -1.84 -17.82
CA TYR A 156 24.40 -3.28 -17.95
C TYR A 156 25.89 -3.60 -18.03
N SER A 157 26.69 -2.73 -18.64
CA SER A 157 28.15 -2.89 -18.70
C SER A 157 28.84 -2.82 -17.32
N ASP A 158 28.21 -2.18 -16.32
CA ASP A 158 28.69 -2.13 -14.95
C ASP A 158 28.44 -3.45 -14.20
N TYR A 159 27.42 -4.24 -14.57
CA TYR A 159 27.05 -5.46 -13.85
C TYR A 159 28.13 -6.55 -13.97
N ALA A 160 28.97 -6.50 -15.01
CA ALA A 160 30.08 -7.41 -15.21
C ALA A 160 31.31 -7.11 -14.31
N LYS A 161 31.35 -5.92 -13.70
CA LYS A 161 32.42 -5.49 -12.79
C LYS A 161 32.18 -6.09 -11.41
N GLU A 162 33.21 -6.75 -10.87
CA GLU A 162 33.11 -7.49 -9.61
C GLU A 162 32.65 -6.61 -8.44
N GLU A 163 33.23 -5.42 -8.28
CA GLU A 163 32.86 -4.49 -7.22
C GLU A 163 31.40 -4.03 -7.33
N THR A 164 30.94 -3.70 -8.54
CA THR A 164 29.55 -3.25 -8.74
C THR A 164 28.56 -4.38 -8.51
N PHE A 165 28.83 -5.57 -9.05
CA PHE A 165 27.97 -6.72 -8.80
C PHE A 165 27.93 -7.08 -7.32
N ALA A 166 29.06 -7.04 -6.62
CA ALA A 166 29.10 -7.27 -5.17
C ALA A 166 28.20 -6.27 -4.42
N ARG A 167 28.20 -4.98 -4.78
CA ARG A 167 27.29 -3.98 -4.18
C ARG A 167 25.82 -4.35 -4.40
N ILE A 168 25.44 -4.73 -5.63
CA ILE A 168 24.07 -5.16 -5.93
C ILE A 168 23.72 -6.43 -5.14
N PHE A 169 24.61 -7.42 -5.14
CA PHE A 169 24.41 -8.71 -4.46
C PHE A 169 24.25 -8.55 -2.95
N TYR A 170 25.07 -7.73 -2.30
CA TYR A 170 24.97 -7.48 -0.87
C TYR A 170 23.85 -6.51 -0.49
N LEU A 171 23.19 -5.88 -1.46
CA LEU A 171 22.03 -5.03 -1.21
C LEU A 171 20.71 -5.76 -1.49
N PHE A 172 20.59 -6.43 -2.63
CA PHE A 172 19.36 -7.04 -3.13
C PHE A 172 19.38 -8.57 -3.17
N GLY A 173 20.49 -9.22 -2.85
CA GLY A 173 20.56 -10.68 -2.76
C GLY A 173 19.63 -11.24 -1.70
N ARG A 174 19.07 -12.42 -1.93
CA ARG A 174 18.07 -13.05 -1.05
C ARG A 174 18.53 -13.10 0.41
N GLU A 175 19.75 -13.58 0.64
CA GLU A 175 20.36 -13.65 1.99
C GLU A 175 20.64 -12.26 2.57
N ALA A 176 21.07 -11.30 1.75
CA ALA A 176 21.32 -9.94 2.21
C ALA A 176 20.04 -9.25 2.69
N VAL A 177 18.97 -9.37 1.90
CA VAL A 177 17.64 -8.82 2.23
C VAL A 177 17.06 -9.51 3.46
N ALA A 178 17.21 -10.83 3.59
CA ALA A 178 16.83 -11.54 4.82
C ALA A 178 17.57 -11.03 6.07
N ASN A 179 18.80 -10.55 5.90
CA ASN A 179 19.62 -9.94 6.96
C ASN A 179 19.48 -8.41 7.07
N GLY A 180 18.44 -7.83 6.46
CA GLY A 180 18.07 -6.43 6.60
C GLY A 180 18.99 -5.44 5.88
N SER A 181 19.56 -5.83 4.74
CA SER A 181 20.46 -4.98 3.94
C SER A 181 19.82 -3.65 3.52
N LEU A 182 18.54 -3.68 3.13
CA LEU A 182 17.81 -2.51 2.62
C LEU A 182 17.53 -1.50 3.74
N GLU A 183 17.13 -1.97 4.91
CA GLU A 183 16.88 -1.14 6.09
C GLU A 183 18.17 -0.50 6.60
N LYS A 184 19.28 -1.25 6.61
CA LYS A 184 20.62 -0.72 6.93
C LYS A 184 21.02 0.36 5.93
N ARG A 185 20.89 0.08 4.63
CA ARG A 185 21.20 1.06 3.58
C ARG A 185 20.34 2.32 3.71
N ALA A 186 19.05 2.16 4.01
CA ALA A 186 18.11 3.25 4.21
C ALA A 186 18.46 4.13 5.41
N ALA A 187 19.03 3.55 6.48
CA ALA A 187 19.50 4.29 7.65
C ALA A 187 20.75 5.15 7.34
N ASP A 188 21.62 4.68 6.45
CA ASP A 188 22.85 5.38 6.04
C ASP A 188 22.61 6.48 4.99
N LEU A 189 21.48 6.42 4.26
CA LEU A 189 21.16 7.43 3.28
C LEU A 189 20.93 8.81 3.95
N PRO A 190 21.41 9.90 3.32
CA PRO A 190 21.24 11.24 3.87
C PRO A 190 19.80 11.51 4.29
N LYS A 191 19.65 12.06 5.49
CA LYS A 191 18.39 12.69 5.89
C LYS A 191 18.30 14.03 5.17
N PRO A 192 17.12 14.44 4.68
CA PRO A 192 17.00 15.69 3.93
C PRO A 192 17.43 16.84 4.85
N ARG A 193 18.28 17.72 4.34
CA ARG A 193 18.66 18.94 5.08
C ARG A 193 17.48 19.90 5.05
N GLY A 194 16.60 19.76 6.03
CA GLY A 194 15.51 20.69 6.30
C GLY A 194 15.02 20.42 7.71
N LYS A 195 15.09 21.43 8.58
CA LYS A 195 14.45 21.36 9.89
C LYS A 195 13.01 20.93 9.65
N ALA A 196 12.56 19.88 10.35
CA ALA A 196 11.16 19.63 10.61
C ALA A 196 10.62 20.82 11.45
N VAL A 197 10.51 21.99 10.83
CA VAL A 197 9.85 23.14 11.42
C VAL A 197 8.37 22.84 11.31
N GLN A 198 7.75 22.74 12.46
CA GLN A 198 6.32 22.95 12.66
C GLN A 198 5.83 24.15 11.84
N LYS A 199 5.38 23.92 10.60
CA LYS A 199 4.50 24.81 9.83
C LYS A 199 4.09 24.10 8.54
N ARG A 200 2.94 23.44 8.61
CA ARG A 200 1.81 23.32 7.66
C ARG A 200 1.96 23.55 6.13
N LEU A 201 3.12 23.81 5.54
CA LEU A 201 3.22 24.28 4.15
C LEU A 201 4.23 23.57 3.23
N PHE A 202 5.08 22.66 3.71
CA PHE A 202 5.90 21.83 2.81
C PHE A 202 5.73 20.33 3.13
N LYS A 203 5.16 19.61 2.15
CA LYS A 203 4.90 18.16 2.16
C LYS A 203 6.17 17.44 1.68
N GLY A 204 6.86 16.70 2.55
CA GLY A 204 8.03 15.91 2.11
C GLY A 204 9.01 15.45 3.18
N GLY A 205 8.68 15.59 4.48
CA GLY A 205 9.46 14.98 5.56
C GLY A 205 9.34 13.45 5.56
N TYR A 206 10.25 12.78 6.27
CA TYR A 206 10.16 11.34 6.54
C TYR A 206 8.84 11.09 7.26
N GLN A 207 7.89 10.43 6.59
CA GLN A 207 6.55 10.16 7.13
C GLN A 207 6.08 8.83 6.57
N GLN A 208 5.72 7.90 7.46
CA GLN A 208 5.09 6.64 7.07
C GLN A 208 3.78 6.92 6.34
N VAL A 209 3.42 6.07 5.38
CA VAL A 209 2.19 6.23 4.59
C VAL A 209 0.96 6.40 5.46
N ASP A 210 0.86 5.62 6.55
CA ASP A 210 -0.24 5.68 7.49
C ASP A 210 -0.37 7.07 8.12
N GLU A 211 0.73 7.62 8.63
CA GLU A 211 0.71 8.93 9.26
C GLU A 211 0.36 10.04 8.26
N ALA A 212 0.93 9.98 7.05
CA ALA A 212 0.65 10.95 5.99
C ALA A 212 -0.83 10.90 5.57
N PHE A 213 -1.37 9.69 5.42
CA PHE A 213 -2.77 9.49 5.08
C PHE A 213 -3.70 9.99 6.19
N LEU A 214 -3.41 9.66 7.44
CA LEU A 214 -4.19 10.12 8.60
C LEU A 214 -4.19 11.66 8.72
N VAL A 215 -3.09 12.33 8.37
CA VAL A 215 -3.03 13.80 8.29
C VAL A 215 -3.89 14.34 7.15
N ALA A 216 -3.86 13.71 5.97
CA ALA A 216 -4.75 14.11 4.87
C ALA A 216 -6.22 13.95 5.25
N LEU A 217 -6.54 12.84 5.91
CA LEU A 217 -7.88 12.51 6.38
C LEU A 217 -8.40 13.49 7.45
N ASP A 218 -7.54 13.95 8.36
CA ASP A 218 -7.86 15.05 9.28
C ASP A 218 -8.22 16.35 8.54
N GLY A 219 -7.54 16.63 7.42
CA GLY A 219 -7.87 17.75 6.53
C GLY A 219 -9.25 17.60 5.91
N TYR A 220 -9.57 16.43 5.36
CA TYR A 220 -10.90 16.14 4.81
C TYR A 220 -12.00 16.26 5.88
N ARG A 221 -11.72 15.80 7.10
CA ARG A 221 -12.62 15.92 8.24
C ARG A 221 -12.94 17.38 8.58
N ASP A 222 -11.93 18.25 8.63
CA ASP A 222 -12.15 19.68 8.90
C ASP A 222 -12.97 20.35 7.77
N THR A 223 -12.65 20.06 6.51
CA THR A 223 -13.40 20.58 5.34
C THR A 223 -14.87 20.14 5.37
N LEU A 224 -15.14 18.85 5.58
CA LEU A 224 -16.51 18.33 5.66
C LEU A 224 -17.25 18.90 6.86
N ALA A 225 -16.63 18.96 8.04
CA ALA A 225 -17.27 19.50 9.24
C ALA A 225 -17.69 20.97 9.05
N ARG A 226 -16.83 21.79 8.42
CA ARG A 226 -17.16 23.19 8.11
C ARG A 226 -18.32 23.29 7.13
N THR A 227 -18.27 22.54 6.05
CA THR A 227 -19.29 22.61 4.99
C THR A 227 -20.63 22.06 5.46
N PHE A 228 -20.66 20.96 6.22
CA PHE A 228 -21.89 20.42 6.79
C PHE A 228 -22.54 21.39 7.76
N LYS A 229 -21.77 22.01 8.67
CA LYS A 229 -22.34 22.98 9.63
C LYS A 229 -22.80 24.27 8.95
N ALA A 230 -22.08 24.75 7.94
CA ALA A 230 -22.48 25.94 7.20
C ALA A 230 -23.85 25.77 6.55
N ASN A 231 -24.12 24.58 5.99
CA ASN A 231 -25.36 24.29 5.30
C ASN A 231 -26.45 23.77 6.25
N ASN A 232 -26.06 23.25 7.41
CA ASN A 232 -26.95 22.65 8.41
C ASN A 232 -26.68 23.26 9.81
N PRO A 233 -27.07 24.52 10.06
CA PRO A 233 -26.78 25.22 11.31
C PRO A 233 -27.41 24.58 12.55
N ALA A 234 -28.47 23.77 12.38
CA ALA A 234 -29.13 23.06 13.48
C ALA A 234 -28.33 21.86 14.03
N LEU A 235 -27.41 21.28 13.24
CA LEU A 235 -26.69 20.07 13.67
C LEU A 235 -25.79 20.34 14.87
N THR A 236 -25.89 19.48 15.87
CA THR A 236 -25.02 19.46 17.05
C THR A 236 -23.60 18.99 16.69
N GLY A 237 -22.64 19.20 17.60
CA GLY A 237 -21.28 18.70 17.42
C GLY A 237 -21.20 17.17 17.30
N GLU A 238 -22.07 16.45 18.00
CA GLU A 238 -22.16 14.99 17.94
C GLU A 238 -22.70 14.53 16.59
N GLU A 239 -23.81 15.11 16.12
CA GLU A 239 -24.40 14.79 14.81
C GLU A 239 -23.45 15.12 13.66
N LEU A 240 -22.75 16.26 13.72
CA LEU A 240 -21.69 16.59 12.75
C LEU A 240 -20.56 15.57 12.78
N THR A 241 -20.14 15.14 13.97
CA THR A 241 -19.09 14.13 14.12
C THR A 241 -19.51 12.82 13.45
N GLU A 242 -20.73 12.36 13.71
CA GLU A 242 -21.28 11.13 13.13
C GLU A 242 -21.42 11.22 11.61
N ALA A 243 -21.98 12.32 11.09
CA ALA A 243 -22.18 12.53 9.66
C ALA A 243 -20.85 12.62 8.90
N VAL A 244 -19.88 13.35 9.43
CA VAL A 244 -18.56 13.48 8.80
C VAL A 244 -17.82 12.14 8.83
N GLN A 245 -17.81 11.45 9.97
CA GLN A 245 -17.18 10.14 10.12
C GLN A 245 -17.78 9.14 9.13
N ARG A 246 -19.11 9.01 9.08
CA ARG A 246 -19.80 8.10 8.15
C ARG A 246 -19.45 8.39 6.69
N THR A 247 -19.34 9.67 6.33
CA THR A 247 -18.98 10.09 4.97
C THR A 247 -17.55 9.65 4.63
N LEU A 248 -16.59 9.91 5.52
CA LEU A 248 -15.20 9.53 5.32
C LEU A 248 -15.00 8.02 5.31
N ASP A 249 -15.64 7.29 6.23
CA ASP A 249 -15.58 5.83 6.29
C ASP A 249 -16.03 5.21 4.96
N ARG A 250 -17.14 5.71 4.39
CA ARG A 250 -17.64 5.27 3.07
C ARG A 250 -16.68 5.59 1.94
N LEU A 251 -16.14 6.81 1.89
CA LEU A 251 -15.16 7.20 0.85
C LEU A 251 -13.91 6.32 0.91
N VAL A 252 -13.34 6.13 2.10
CA VAL A 252 -12.16 5.29 2.29
C VAL A 252 -12.46 3.83 1.94
N PHE A 253 -13.60 3.30 2.38
CA PHE A 253 -14.00 1.93 2.05
C PHE A 253 -14.16 1.73 0.55
N ILE A 254 -14.82 2.65 -0.15
CA ILE A 254 -14.94 2.62 -1.60
C ILE A 254 -13.56 2.64 -2.27
N ARG A 255 -12.61 3.48 -1.81
CA ARG A 255 -11.25 3.49 -2.37
C ARG A 255 -10.53 2.16 -2.20
N PHE A 256 -10.72 1.48 -1.07
CA PHE A 256 -10.20 0.11 -0.89
C PHE A 256 -10.83 -0.88 -1.87
N LEU A 257 -12.16 -0.82 -2.08
CA LEU A 257 -12.85 -1.68 -3.05
C LEU A 257 -12.34 -1.43 -4.47
N GLU A 258 -12.18 -0.16 -4.85
CA GLU A 258 -11.73 0.26 -6.17
C GLU A 258 -10.28 -0.19 -6.45
N ASP A 259 -9.35 0.02 -5.51
CA ASP A 259 -7.93 -0.31 -5.73
C ASP A 259 -7.68 -1.82 -5.65
N LYS A 260 -8.44 -2.54 -4.81
CA LYS A 260 -8.43 -4.01 -4.78
C LYS A 260 -9.22 -4.67 -5.92
N GLN A 261 -9.76 -3.87 -6.85
CA GLN A 261 -10.48 -4.33 -8.04
C GLN A 261 -11.75 -5.15 -7.71
N ILE A 262 -12.37 -4.85 -6.57
CA ILE A 262 -13.65 -5.45 -6.18
C ILE A 262 -14.81 -4.64 -6.79
N GLU A 263 -14.66 -3.31 -6.88
CA GLU A 263 -15.59 -2.42 -7.58
C GLU A 263 -14.85 -1.58 -8.63
N ASP A 264 -15.59 -1.06 -9.61
CA ASP A 264 -15.04 -0.18 -10.63
C ASP A 264 -14.71 1.22 -10.08
N PRO A 265 -13.67 1.89 -10.59
CA PRO A 265 -13.29 3.24 -10.16
C PRO A 265 -14.42 4.24 -10.41
N THR A 266 -15.03 4.76 -9.34
CA THR A 266 -16.22 5.61 -9.38
C THR A 266 -16.01 6.94 -8.65
N ILE A 267 -15.20 6.99 -7.58
CA ILE A 267 -14.96 8.23 -6.82
C ILE A 267 -14.43 9.36 -7.71
N ILE A 268 -13.57 9.02 -8.67
CA ILE A 268 -12.98 10.01 -9.59
C ILE A 268 -14.04 10.70 -10.45
N ASP A 269 -15.13 10.00 -10.78
CA ASP A 269 -16.22 10.50 -11.60
C ASP A 269 -17.18 11.39 -10.81
N PHE A 270 -17.13 11.42 -9.47
CA PHE A 270 -17.98 12.32 -8.71
C PHE A 270 -17.64 13.78 -9.00
N ARG A 271 -16.37 14.11 -9.20
CA ARG A 271 -15.94 15.49 -9.53
C ARG A 271 -16.50 15.97 -10.87
N SER A 272 -16.62 15.07 -11.86
CA SER A 272 -17.08 15.42 -13.21
C SER A 272 -18.60 15.52 -13.32
N LYS A 273 -19.34 15.10 -12.28
CA LYS A 273 -20.80 15.15 -12.27
C LYS A 273 -21.31 16.51 -11.81
N PRO A 274 -22.46 16.99 -12.34
CA PRO A 274 -23.07 18.26 -11.94
C PRO A 274 -23.42 18.34 -10.44
N SER A 275 -23.54 17.19 -9.76
CA SER A 275 -23.63 17.13 -8.30
C SER A 275 -22.87 15.93 -7.76
N ALA A 276 -21.69 16.18 -7.22
CA ALA A 276 -20.76 15.20 -6.68
C ALA A 276 -21.35 14.47 -5.46
N TRP A 277 -21.97 15.22 -4.54
CA TRP A 277 -22.58 14.66 -3.34
C TRP A 277 -23.75 13.73 -3.67
N LYS A 278 -24.65 14.17 -4.56
CA LYS A 278 -25.81 13.35 -4.96
C LYS A 278 -25.36 12.05 -5.62
N ALA A 279 -24.33 12.11 -6.46
CA ALA A 279 -23.73 10.94 -7.10
C ALA A 279 -23.13 9.98 -6.06
N PHE A 280 -22.41 10.51 -5.07
CA PHE A 280 -21.86 9.73 -3.96
C PHE A 280 -22.94 9.02 -3.14
N VAL A 281 -24.02 9.72 -2.76
CA VAL A 281 -25.13 9.14 -2.00
C VAL A 281 -25.84 8.05 -2.79
N ALA A 282 -26.10 8.28 -4.08
CA ALA A 282 -26.69 7.28 -4.97
C ALA A 282 -25.81 6.03 -5.10
N TYR A 283 -24.48 6.21 -5.21
CA TYR A 283 -23.55 5.08 -5.26
C TYR A 283 -23.50 4.32 -3.92
N CYS A 284 -23.46 5.01 -2.78
CA CYS A 284 -23.54 4.34 -1.47
C CYS A 284 -24.81 3.48 -1.35
N LYS A 285 -25.95 3.95 -1.86
CA LYS A 285 -27.20 3.19 -1.89
C LYS A 285 -27.13 1.94 -2.78
N SER A 286 -26.42 1.99 -3.92
CA SER A 286 -26.24 0.80 -4.76
C SER A 286 -25.29 -0.23 -4.15
N LEU A 287 -24.38 0.19 -3.26
CA LEU A 287 -23.47 -0.71 -2.54
C LEU A 287 -24.11 -1.37 -1.31
N GLU A 288 -25.13 -0.76 -0.70
CA GLU A 288 -25.83 -1.31 0.48
C GLU A 288 -26.25 -2.79 0.33
N PRO A 289 -27.02 -3.20 -0.70
CA PRO A 289 -27.45 -4.60 -0.81
C PRO A 289 -26.31 -5.57 -1.09
N LYS A 290 -25.19 -5.10 -1.65
CA LYS A 290 -24.01 -5.93 -1.97
C LYS A 290 -23.21 -6.28 -0.73
N TYR A 291 -22.93 -5.28 0.12
CA TYR A 291 -21.99 -5.44 1.23
C TYR A 291 -22.66 -5.68 2.58
N ASN A 292 -23.99 -5.56 2.67
CA ASN A 292 -24.87 -5.89 3.82
C ASN A 292 -24.29 -5.52 5.22
N GLY A 293 -23.47 -4.48 5.27
CA GLY A 293 -22.71 -4.06 6.43
C GLY A 293 -23.12 -2.67 6.89
N LEU A 294 -22.78 -2.33 8.15
CA LEU A 294 -23.15 -1.04 8.77
C LEU A 294 -22.64 0.19 8.00
N ILE A 295 -21.61 0.05 7.16
CA ILE A 295 -20.96 1.17 6.46
C ILE A 295 -21.90 1.86 5.46
N PHE A 296 -22.63 1.09 4.64
CA PHE A 296 -23.48 1.63 3.58
C PHE A 296 -24.97 1.74 3.95
N LYS A 297 -25.39 1.19 5.10
CA LYS A 297 -26.77 1.36 5.58
C LYS A 297 -27.17 2.84 5.64
N PRO A 298 -28.43 3.17 5.32
CA PRO A 298 -28.94 4.53 5.42
C PRO A 298 -28.60 5.15 6.77
N HIS A 299 -28.04 6.34 6.73
CA HIS A 299 -27.65 7.07 7.93
C HIS A 299 -28.66 8.16 8.20
N ARG A 300 -29.29 8.13 9.38
CA ARG A 300 -30.43 9.01 9.73
C ARG A 300 -30.16 10.47 9.41
N ILE A 301 -28.95 10.96 9.71
CA ILE A 301 -28.58 12.36 9.49
C ILE A 301 -28.32 12.64 8.01
N ILE A 302 -27.58 11.78 7.29
CA ILE A 302 -27.10 12.09 5.93
C ILE A 302 -28.20 11.87 4.88
N VAL A 303 -29.13 10.95 5.15
CA VAL A 303 -30.19 10.53 4.23
C VAL A 303 -31.54 11.17 4.62
N GLY A 304 -31.59 11.97 5.70
CA GLY A 304 -32.80 12.68 6.11
C GLY A 304 -33.11 13.87 5.20
N ASP A 305 -34.39 14.15 5.00
CA ASP A 305 -34.87 15.23 4.12
C ASP A 305 -34.42 16.64 4.58
N GLU A 306 -34.06 16.78 5.85
CA GLU A 306 -33.59 18.04 6.44
C GLU A 306 -32.10 18.31 6.23
N PHE A 307 -31.33 17.32 5.74
CA PHE A 307 -29.90 17.49 5.51
C PHE A 307 -29.63 18.15 4.17
N VAL A 308 -29.04 19.35 4.24
CA VAL A 308 -28.57 20.10 3.09
C VAL A 308 -27.17 19.62 2.71
N ALA A 309 -27.05 19.13 1.48
CA ALA A 309 -25.80 18.65 0.89
C ALA A 309 -24.66 19.68 1.02
N PRO A 310 -23.39 19.24 1.12
CA PRO A 310 -22.24 20.13 1.08
C PRO A 310 -22.08 20.82 -0.28
N ASP A 311 -21.24 21.84 -0.31
CA ASP A 311 -20.68 22.41 -1.53
C ASP A 311 -20.01 21.33 -2.40
N ASP A 312 -20.50 21.17 -3.63
CA ASP A 312 -20.08 20.12 -4.55
C ASP A 312 -18.64 20.30 -5.04
N GLU A 313 -18.11 21.53 -5.09
CA GLU A 313 -16.72 21.80 -5.45
C GLU A 313 -15.78 21.28 -4.35
N LYS A 314 -16.03 21.66 -3.09
CA LYS A 314 -15.24 21.18 -1.94
C LYS A 314 -15.32 19.68 -1.75
N PHE A 315 -16.51 19.09 -1.91
CA PHE A 315 -16.67 17.63 -1.81
C PHE A 315 -16.00 16.92 -3.00
N GLY A 316 -16.15 17.46 -4.21
CA GLY A 316 -15.50 16.96 -5.42
C GLY A 316 -13.97 17.01 -5.33
N GLU A 317 -13.39 18.03 -4.70
CA GLU A 317 -11.96 18.12 -4.42
C GLU A 317 -11.47 17.02 -3.46
N ILE A 318 -12.23 16.71 -2.40
CA ILE A 318 -11.90 15.59 -1.51
C ILE A 318 -11.91 14.27 -2.28
N CYS A 319 -12.95 14.04 -3.09
CA CYS A 319 -13.04 12.86 -3.95
C CYS A 319 -11.83 12.78 -4.87
N ALA A 320 -11.50 13.87 -5.56
CA ALA A 320 -10.36 13.95 -6.46
C ALA A 320 -9.05 13.65 -5.74
N GLN A 321 -8.78 14.24 -4.57
CA GLN A 321 -7.53 13.98 -3.86
C GLN A 321 -7.41 12.52 -3.37
N LEU A 322 -8.53 11.84 -3.11
CA LEU A 322 -8.57 10.42 -2.74
C LEU A 322 -8.41 9.49 -3.96
N SER A 323 -8.88 9.90 -5.15
CA SER A 323 -8.99 9.04 -6.34
C SER A 323 -8.08 9.42 -7.50
N ASP A 324 -7.37 10.54 -7.43
CA ASP A 324 -6.57 11.04 -8.55
C ASP A 324 -5.49 10.02 -8.97
N ARG A 325 -5.19 9.96 -10.27
CA ARG A 325 -4.06 9.18 -10.80
C ARG A 325 -2.71 9.69 -10.29
N GLY A 326 -2.66 10.89 -9.71
CA GLY A 326 -1.53 11.46 -8.96
C GLY A 326 -1.68 11.38 -7.44
N SER A 327 -2.68 10.66 -6.91
CA SER A 327 -2.76 10.39 -5.48
C SER A 327 -1.53 9.56 -5.06
N PRO A 328 -0.78 10.02 -4.05
CA PRO A 328 0.37 9.28 -3.56
C PRO A 328 -0.05 8.00 -2.84
N TYR A 329 -1.34 7.83 -2.54
CA TYR A 329 -1.89 6.69 -1.80
C TYR A 329 -2.33 5.60 -2.77
N ASP A 330 -1.85 4.39 -2.53
CA ASP A 330 -2.23 3.17 -3.24
C ASP A 330 -2.91 2.21 -2.27
N PHE A 331 -4.25 2.16 -2.29
CA PHE A 331 -5.02 1.38 -1.33
C PHE A 331 -4.96 -0.14 -1.60
N ASP A 332 -4.38 -0.58 -2.72
CA ASP A 332 -4.03 -2.00 -2.92
C ASP A 332 -2.86 -2.37 -2.00
N LYS A 333 -1.89 -1.46 -1.83
CA LYS A 333 -0.64 -1.66 -1.08
C LYS A 333 -0.71 -1.25 0.38
N ILE A 334 -1.53 -0.24 0.71
CA ILE A 334 -1.74 0.17 2.11
C ILE A 334 -2.36 -1.00 2.89
N PRO A 335 -1.79 -1.38 4.06
CA PRO A 335 -2.35 -2.42 4.91
C PRO A 335 -3.79 -2.11 5.35
N ILE A 336 -4.66 -3.13 5.38
CA ILE A 336 -6.06 -2.98 5.82
C ILE A 336 -6.13 -2.52 7.28
N SER A 337 -5.12 -2.82 8.10
CA SER A 337 -4.99 -2.35 9.48
C SER A 337 -5.07 -0.82 9.60
N ILE A 338 -4.79 -0.06 8.55
CA ILE A 338 -4.99 1.40 8.53
C ILE A 338 -6.44 1.78 8.82
N LEU A 339 -7.43 0.97 8.42
CA LEU A 339 -8.85 1.22 8.71
C LEU A 339 -9.10 1.28 10.21
N GLY A 340 -8.44 0.38 10.93
CA GLY A 340 -8.43 0.38 12.38
C GLY A 340 -7.82 1.66 12.96
N SER A 341 -6.67 2.07 12.44
CA SER A 341 -5.99 3.32 12.84
C SER A 341 -6.84 4.58 12.54
N ILE A 342 -7.57 4.58 11.43
CA ILE A 342 -8.51 5.65 11.08
C ILE A 342 -9.64 5.72 12.10
N TYR A 343 -10.27 4.58 12.38
CA TYR A 343 -11.36 4.49 13.35
C TYR A 343 -10.94 5.01 14.73
N GLU A 344 -9.79 4.58 15.22
CA GLU A 344 -9.23 5.03 16.50
C GLU A 344 -8.89 6.53 16.52
N ARG A 345 -8.21 7.02 15.48
CA ARG A 345 -7.90 8.45 15.36
C ARG A 345 -9.18 9.28 15.32
N PHE A 346 -10.24 8.74 14.73
CA PHE A 346 -11.52 9.40 14.69
C PHE A 346 -12.26 9.39 16.02
N LEU A 347 -12.25 8.26 16.74
CA LEU A 347 -12.81 8.16 18.09
C LEU A 347 -12.15 9.12 19.07
N GLY A 348 -10.86 9.40 18.89
CA GLY A 348 -10.13 10.34 19.75
C GLY A 348 -10.44 11.81 19.49
N LYS A 349 -11.22 12.15 18.45
CA LYS A 349 -11.55 13.52 18.09
C LYS A 349 -13.05 13.73 17.94
N VAL A 350 -13.52 14.93 18.30
CA VAL A 350 -14.91 15.36 18.14
C VAL A 350 -14.98 16.69 17.41
N VAL A 351 -16.06 16.90 16.67
CA VAL A 351 -16.38 18.20 16.09
C VAL A 351 -17.01 19.06 17.17
N SER A 352 -16.25 20.03 17.67
CA SER A 352 -16.78 21.08 18.53
C SER A 352 -17.39 22.17 17.65
N ALA A 353 -18.70 22.33 17.73
CA ALA A 353 -19.46 23.31 16.98
C ALA A 353 -20.17 24.28 17.93
N THR A 354 -19.97 25.58 17.70
CA THR A 354 -20.79 26.66 18.25
C THR A 354 -21.50 27.38 17.09
N GLU A 355 -22.41 28.32 17.38
CA GLU A 355 -23.14 29.06 16.34
C GLU A 355 -22.24 29.72 15.29
N LYS A 356 -20.99 30.10 15.65
CA LYS A 356 -20.08 30.83 14.76
C LYS A 356 -18.78 30.09 14.41
N ARG A 357 -18.49 28.94 15.02
CA ARG A 357 -17.19 28.26 14.84
C ARG A 357 -17.34 26.75 14.86
N VAL A 358 -16.64 26.11 13.93
CA VAL A 358 -16.42 24.66 13.89
C VAL A 358 -14.93 24.37 14.03
N LYS A 359 -14.58 23.49 14.96
CA LYS A 359 -13.24 22.97 15.14
C LYS A 359 -13.29 21.49 15.46
N VAL A 360 -12.42 20.71 14.81
CA VAL A 360 -12.13 19.35 15.24
C VAL A 360 -11.14 19.43 16.40
N VAL A 361 -11.49 18.84 17.55
CA VAL A 361 -10.68 18.85 18.78
C VAL A 361 -10.51 17.44 19.33
N GLU A 362 -9.41 17.18 20.02
CA GLU A 362 -9.23 15.92 20.74
C GLU A 362 -10.17 15.85 21.95
N LYS A 363 -10.67 14.64 22.23
CA LYS A 363 -11.47 14.37 23.41
C LYS A 363 -10.67 14.63 24.70
N PRO A 364 -11.30 15.10 25.78
CA PRO A 364 -10.61 15.37 27.05
C PRO A 364 -9.85 14.16 27.60
N GLU A 365 -10.39 12.96 27.47
CA GLU A 365 -9.79 11.71 27.96
C GLU A 365 -8.53 11.37 27.17
N VAL A 366 -8.56 11.56 25.84
CA VAL A 366 -7.41 11.33 24.95
C VAL A 366 -6.29 12.32 25.22
N ARG A 367 -6.62 13.61 25.45
CA ARG A 367 -5.64 14.62 25.84
C ARG A 367 -4.96 14.29 27.17
N LYS A 368 -5.72 13.77 28.14
CA LYS A 368 -5.18 13.34 29.45
C LYS A 368 -4.30 12.10 29.34
N ALA A 369 -4.64 11.17 28.44
CA ALA A 369 -3.85 9.97 28.17
C ALA A 369 -2.57 10.23 27.35
N GLY A 370 -2.40 11.44 26.80
CA GLY A 370 -1.26 11.79 25.94
C GLY A 370 -1.40 11.33 24.49
N GLY A 371 -2.59 10.91 24.08
CA GLY A 371 -2.88 10.40 22.74
C GLY A 371 -3.53 9.02 22.74
N VAL A 372 -3.72 8.47 21.55
CA VAL A 372 -4.18 7.09 21.34
C VAL A 372 -2.98 6.24 20.97
N TYR A 373 -2.64 5.25 21.81
CA TYR A 373 -1.50 4.36 21.60
C TYR A 373 -1.97 3.05 20.98
N TYR A 374 -1.32 2.66 19.89
CA TYR A 374 -1.55 1.40 19.20
C TYR A 374 -0.55 0.35 19.67
N THR A 375 -0.97 -0.92 19.68
CA THR A 375 -0.03 -2.04 19.81
C THR A 375 0.70 -2.20 18.47
N PRO A 376 2.04 -2.07 18.43
CA PRO A 376 2.80 -2.31 17.21
C PRO A 376 2.49 -3.68 16.61
N GLU A 377 2.39 -3.76 15.29
CA GLU A 377 1.98 -4.99 14.57
C GLU A 377 2.86 -6.20 14.91
N TYR A 378 4.18 -6.01 15.04
CA TYR A 378 5.08 -7.09 15.43
C TYR A 378 4.78 -7.65 16.83
N ILE A 379 4.28 -6.82 17.75
CA ILE A 379 3.85 -7.25 19.09
C ILE A 379 2.54 -8.04 18.98
N VAL A 380 1.57 -7.54 18.20
CA VAL A 380 0.30 -8.24 17.95
C VAL A 380 0.56 -9.62 17.37
N ARG A 381 1.37 -9.71 16.29
CA ARG A 381 1.79 -10.95 15.65
C ARG A 381 2.47 -11.91 16.62
N TYR A 382 3.40 -11.41 17.43
CA TYR A 382 4.08 -12.22 18.44
C TYR A 382 3.08 -12.81 19.44
N ILE A 383 2.22 -11.98 20.02
CA ILE A 383 1.23 -12.45 21.02
C ILE A 383 0.28 -13.47 20.40
N VAL A 384 -0.28 -13.20 19.21
CA VAL A 384 -1.21 -14.12 18.54
C VAL A 384 -0.53 -15.44 18.19
N LYS A 385 0.71 -15.40 17.67
CA LYS A 385 1.49 -16.60 17.37
C LYS A 385 1.73 -17.45 18.62
N GLU A 386 2.14 -16.82 19.72
CA GLU A 386 2.45 -17.51 20.99
C GLU A 386 1.19 -17.93 21.78
N THR A 387 0.00 -17.53 21.35
CA THR A 387 -1.28 -17.88 22.00
C THR A 387 -2.17 -18.70 21.06
N VAL A 388 -2.89 -18.04 20.16
CA VAL A 388 -3.80 -18.68 19.20
C VAL A 388 -3.05 -19.63 18.27
N GLY A 389 -1.87 -19.23 17.78
CA GLY A 389 -1.03 -20.09 16.94
C GLY A 389 -0.69 -21.43 17.60
N LYS A 390 -0.22 -21.40 18.86
CA LYS A 390 0.01 -22.61 19.67
C LYS A 390 -1.28 -23.37 19.98
N MET A 391 -2.39 -22.67 20.17
CA MET A 391 -3.68 -23.29 20.50
C MET A 391 -4.29 -24.08 19.33
N ILE A 392 -4.02 -23.69 18.09
CA ILE A 392 -4.53 -24.38 16.88
C ILE A 392 -3.54 -25.41 16.32
N GLU A 393 -2.31 -25.44 16.82
CA GLU A 393 -1.30 -26.39 16.40
C GLU A 393 -1.79 -27.84 16.55
N GLY A 394 -1.64 -28.65 15.50
CA GLY A 394 -2.10 -30.04 15.45
C GLY A 394 -3.62 -30.27 15.41
N LYS A 395 -4.46 -29.23 15.45
CA LYS A 395 -5.93 -29.39 15.36
C LYS A 395 -6.41 -29.58 13.92
N SER A 396 -7.47 -30.36 13.76
CA SER A 396 -8.20 -30.45 12.48
C SER A 396 -8.97 -29.16 12.18
N LEU A 397 -9.24 -28.92 10.88
CA LEU A 397 -10.02 -27.76 10.45
C LEU A 397 -11.42 -27.72 11.09
N ASP A 398 -12.07 -28.88 11.25
CA ASP A 398 -13.38 -28.99 11.90
C ASP A 398 -13.35 -28.62 13.40
N GLN A 399 -12.24 -28.87 14.08
CA GLN A 399 -12.04 -28.44 15.46
C GLN A 399 -11.85 -26.93 15.51
N ILE A 400 -11.04 -26.37 14.61
CA ILE A 400 -10.78 -24.93 14.55
C ILE A 400 -12.06 -24.15 14.20
N ALA A 401 -12.89 -24.67 13.28
CA ALA A 401 -14.14 -24.05 12.87
C ALA A 401 -15.17 -23.89 14.01
N LYS A 402 -15.03 -24.66 15.10
CA LYS A 402 -15.87 -24.57 16.31
C LYS A 402 -15.31 -23.63 17.37
N MET A 403 -14.11 -23.08 17.16
CA MET A 403 -13.48 -22.16 18.10
C MET A 403 -14.05 -20.75 17.94
N ALA A 404 -14.10 -20.00 19.04
CA ALA A 404 -14.47 -18.60 19.07
C ALA A 404 -13.36 -17.81 19.78
N PHE A 405 -13.06 -16.63 19.25
CA PHE A 405 -12.02 -15.74 19.77
C PHE A 405 -12.68 -14.40 20.13
N ALA A 406 -12.37 -13.89 21.31
CA ALA A 406 -12.91 -12.63 21.80
C ALA A 406 -11.77 -11.73 22.28
N ASP A 407 -11.78 -10.49 21.81
CA ASP A 407 -10.96 -9.41 22.32
C ASP A 407 -11.89 -8.39 22.99
N ILE A 408 -11.79 -8.30 24.31
CA ILE A 408 -12.70 -7.52 25.17
C ILE A 408 -12.33 -6.02 25.14
N ALA A 409 -11.15 -5.68 24.63
CA ALA A 409 -10.67 -4.31 24.47
C ALA A 409 -10.13 -4.09 23.04
N CYS A 410 -10.91 -4.56 22.05
CA CYS A 410 -10.42 -4.73 20.69
C CYS A 410 -10.02 -3.45 19.97
N GLY A 411 -10.57 -2.29 20.37
CA GLY A 411 -10.30 -1.01 19.73
C GLY A 411 -10.47 -1.10 18.21
N SER A 412 -9.36 -0.90 17.49
CA SER A 412 -9.25 -1.02 16.03
C SER A 412 -9.42 -2.44 15.47
N GLY A 413 -9.42 -3.46 16.33
CA GLY A 413 -9.55 -4.87 15.98
C GLY A 413 -8.24 -5.53 15.54
N SER A 414 -7.07 -4.93 15.82
CA SER A 414 -5.77 -5.43 15.34
C SER A 414 -5.49 -6.89 15.73
N PHE A 415 -5.80 -7.29 16.97
CA PHE A 415 -5.66 -8.68 17.41
C PHE A 415 -6.62 -9.62 16.68
N LEU A 416 -7.87 -9.23 16.47
CA LEU A 416 -8.85 -10.06 15.78
C LEU A 416 -8.50 -10.25 14.29
N LEU A 417 -7.96 -9.21 13.65
CA LEU A 417 -7.42 -9.30 12.29
C LEU A 417 -6.24 -10.28 12.23
N GLU A 418 -5.29 -10.18 13.15
CA GLU A 418 -4.14 -11.09 13.17
C GLU A 418 -4.53 -12.53 13.53
N VAL A 419 -5.53 -12.73 14.41
CA VAL A 419 -6.12 -14.04 14.67
C VAL A 419 -6.73 -14.59 13.38
N TYR A 420 -7.52 -13.80 12.67
CA TYR A 420 -8.11 -14.22 11.40
C TYR A 420 -7.04 -14.61 10.38
N ASP A 421 -5.99 -13.80 10.23
CA ASP A 421 -4.90 -14.11 9.31
C ASP A 421 -4.11 -15.38 9.72
N THR A 422 -3.87 -15.57 11.02
CA THR A 422 -3.25 -16.78 11.57
C THR A 422 -4.06 -18.04 11.24
N LEU A 423 -5.38 -17.97 11.41
CA LEU A 423 -6.29 -19.07 11.05
C LEU A 423 -6.29 -19.32 9.54
N LEU A 424 -6.33 -18.25 8.74
CA LEU A 424 -6.33 -18.35 7.29
C LEU A 424 -5.04 -18.98 6.75
N GLU A 425 -3.88 -18.60 7.30
CA GLU A 425 -2.59 -19.19 6.97
C GLU A 425 -2.53 -20.68 7.32
N TYR A 426 -3.02 -21.04 8.51
CA TYR A 426 -3.14 -22.45 8.92
C TYR A 426 -3.96 -23.27 7.91
N HIS A 427 -5.13 -22.76 7.53
CA HIS A 427 -6.01 -23.44 6.56
C HIS A 427 -5.36 -23.52 5.17
N ARG A 428 -4.73 -22.44 4.70
CA ARG A 428 -4.03 -22.42 3.40
C ARG A 428 -2.94 -23.47 3.37
N LYS A 429 -2.08 -23.53 4.39
CA LYS A 429 -1.03 -24.54 4.50
C LYS A 429 -1.62 -25.95 4.46
N TRP A 430 -2.66 -26.21 5.25
CA TRP A 430 -3.31 -27.52 5.28
C TRP A 430 -3.88 -27.93 3.91
N TYR A 431 -4.56 -27.02 3.20
CA TYR A 431 -5.13 -27.33 1.88
C TYR A 431 -4.05 -27.49 0.79
N ASN A 432 -2.94 -26.77 0.88
CA ASN A 432 -1.80 -26.95 -0.03
C ASN A 432 -1.12 -28.31 0.17
N GLU A 433 -1.04 -28.80 1.42
CA GLU A 433 -0.55 -30.14 1.74
C GLU A 433 -1.58 -31.25 1.42
N ASN A 434 -2.87 -30.89 1.29
CA ASN A 434 -3.98 -31.82 1.05
C ASN A 434 -4.88 -31.38 -0.13
N PRO A 435 -4.34 -31.21 -1.36
CA PRO A 435 -5.08 -30.61 -2.49
C PRO A 435 -6.36 -31.39 -2.86
N GLN A 436 -6.38 -32.71 -2.67
CA GLN A 436 -7.55 -33.57 -2.90
C GLN A 436 -8.74 -33.28 -1.97
N ARG A 437 -8.51 -32.59 -0.84
CA ARG A 437 -9.55 -32.21 0.12
C ARG A 437 -10.16 -30.85 -0.18
N ALA A 438 -9.54 -30.05 -1.04
CA ALA A 438 -10.10 -28.79 -1.49
C ALA A 438 -11.30 -29.07 -2.41
N LYS A 439 -12.51 -28.74 -1.96
CA LYS A 439 -13.68 -28.72 -2.85
C LYS A 439 -13.61 -27.45 -3.70
N LYS A 440 -13.81 -27.60 -5.01
CA LYS A 440 -13.92 -26.48 -5.94
C LYS A 440 -15.14 -25.62 -5.65
#